data_AF-A0A851VIQ2-F1
#
_entry.id   AF-A0A851VIQ2-F1
#
_cell.length_a   1.000
_cell.length_b   1.000
_cell.length_c   1.000
_cell.angle_alpha   90.00
_cell.angle_beta   90.00
_cell.angle_gamma   90.00
#
_symmetry.space_group_name_H-M   'P 1'
#
loop_
_entity.id
_entity.type
_entity.pdbx_description
1 polymer ?
#
loop_
_entity_poly.entity_id
_entity_poly.type
_entity_poly.pdbx_seq_one_letter_code
_entity_poly.pdbx_strand_id
1 'polypeptide(L)'
;LCNCSSVGSSGCNLTSGQCLCLAGYAGPHCLGCARGFFPGPGGQQCLPCGCSPAGATSDQCDLSGKCQCKVGVTDLKCDRCSEGYYRFNESTCEPCQCNNHSQSCDSSTGTCLDCQENTEGEHCELCKEGFYRGTHGCQRCPCSTVASTGTCHIQPGESVPRCDKCKAGYTGLNCNQCDKGYYNSDSICVRCQCNGNVEPALSPSVCQPESGECIGCLYHTAGFHCELCQEGYTRDSEGTNCTRKEPTLGPEPTEFTTSAPNTTKATSFSTAVLNSTLSPTTLQTIFPISSSDNSTSAFADVSWTQFNIIILTVIIIVVVLLMGFVGAVYMYREYQNRKLNAPFWTIELKEDNISFSSYHDSIPNADVSGLLEDDGNEVAPNGQLTLTTPMHNYKA
;
A
#
# COMPACT_ATOMS: atom_id res chain seq x y z
N LEU A 1 -4.21 59.30 -55.06
CA LEU A 1 -3.46 59.72 -53.86
C LEU A 1 -3.85 58.96 -52.58
N CYS A 2 -5.02 58.31 -52.51
CA CYS A 2 -5.45 57.61 -51.29
C CYS A 2 -5.53 56.10 -51.53
N ASN A 3 -4.57 55.35 -50.97
CA ASN A 3 -4.56 53.88 -50.97
C ASN A 3 -4.88 53.37 -49.56
N CYS A 4 -6.14 53.53 -49.13
CA CYS A 4 -6.57 53.15 -47.77
C CYS A 4 -7.25 51.78 -47.79
N SER A 5 -7.13 51.03 -46.69
CA SER A 5 -7.87 49.77 -46.50
C SER A 5 -9.37 50.00 -46.65
N SER A 6 -10.03 49.18 -47.49
CA SER A 6 -11.49 49.22 -47.67
C SER A 6 -12.26 48.74 -46.43
N VAL A 7 -11.61 47.95 -45.58
CA VAL A 7 -12.19 47.39 -44.35
C VAL A 7 -11.80 48.21 -43.12
N GLY A 8 -10.57 48.75 -43.12
CA GLY A 8 -9.97 49.42 -41.96
C GLY A 8 -10.08 50.95 -41.95
N SER A 9 -10.65 51.57 -42.99
CA SER A 9 -10.72 53.03 -43.13
C SER A 9 -12.13 53.52 -43.45
N SER A 10 -12.52 54.65 -42.87
CA SER A 10 -13.78 55.35 -43.17
C SER A 10 -13.67 56.36 -44.31
N GLY A 11 -12.44 56.66 -44.75
CA GLY A 11 -12.18 57.64 -45.78
C GLY A 11 -10.74 58.13 -45.78
N CYS A 12 -10.42 59.03 -46.70
CA CYS A 12 -9.08 59.60 -46.84
C CYS A 12 -9.15 61.11 -46.98
N ASN A 13 -8.21 61.81 -46.35
CA ASN A 13 -8.05 63.24 -46.55
C ASN A 13 -7.38 63.50 -47.92
N LEU A 14 -8.12 64.15 -48.84
CA LEU A 14 -7.67 64.40 -50.20
C LEU A 14 -6.50 65.41 -50.30
N THR A 15 -6.29 66.22 -49.27
CA THR A 15 -5.22 67.25 -49.23
C THR A 15 -3.92 66.70 -48.66
N SER A 16 -3.98 65.87 -47.61
CA SER A 16 -2.79 65.30 -46.96
C SER A 16 -2.46 63.87 -47.42
N GLY A 17 -3.40 63.17 -48.07
CA GLY A 17 -3.26 61.75 -48.44
C GLY A 17 -3.36 60.77 -47.27
N GLN A 18 -3.69 61.25 -46.06
CA GLN A 18 -3.77 60.43 -44.86
C GLN A 18 -5.12 59.72 -44.74
N CYS A 19 -5.09 58.41 -44.44
CA CYS A 19 -6.28 57.60 -44.22
C CYS A 19 -6.85 57.81 -42.82
N LEU A 20 -8.18 57.84 -42.70
CA LEU A 20 -8.90 57.89 -41.44
C LEU A 20 -9.21 56.44 -41.01
N CYS A 21 -8.48 55.93 -40.02
CA CYS A 21 -8.62 54.55 -39.58
C CYS A 21 -9.82 54.35 -38.66
N LEU A 22 -10.53 53.24 -38.85
CA LEU A 22 -11.59 52.77 -37.97
C LEU A 22 -10.99 52.24 -36.65
N ALA A 23 -11.83 52.14 -35.61
CA ALA A 23 -11.41 51.60 -34.32
C ALA A 23 -10.81 50.20 -34.48
N GLY A 24 -9.64 49.98 -33.88
CA GLY A 24 -8.88 48.72 -34.00
C GLY A 24 -7.91 48.65 -35.18
N TYR A 25 -7.90 49.63 -36.09
CA TYR A 25 -6.96 49.72 -37.21
C TYR A 25 -5.95 50.85 -37.03
N ALA A 26 -4.73 50.64 -37.52
CA ALA A 26 -3.61 51.56 -37.39
C ALA A 26 -2.69 51.55 -38.62
N GLY A 27 -1.81 52.55 -38.68
CA GLY A 27 -0.84 52.74 -39.75
C GLY A 27 -1.31 53.74 -40.82
N PRO A 28 -0.42 54.12 -41.75
CA PRO A 28 -0.69 55.17 -42.74
C PRO A 28 -1.82 54.82 -43.71
N HIS A 29 -2.05 53.52 -43.93
CA HIS A 29 -3.07 52.98 -44.83
C HIS A 29 -4.18 52.19 -44.11
N CYS A 30 -4.18 52.17 -42.77
CA CYS A 30 -5.12 51.41 -41.94
C CYS A 30 -5.15 49.90 -42.25
N LEU A 31 -3.99 49.33 -42.60
CA LEU A 31 -3.81 47.90 -42.91
C LEU A 31 -3.36 47.09 -41.69
N GLY A 32 -2.77 47.73 -40.68
CA GLY A 32 -2.33 47.07 -39.45
C GLY A 32 -3.38 47.17 -38.36
N CYS A 33 -3.28 46.31 -37.34
CA CYS A 33 -4.11 46.43 -36.15
C CYS A 33 -3.53 47.42 -35.16
N ALA A 34 -4.43 48.18 -34.52
CA ALA A 34 -4.10 49.08 -33.43
C ALA A 34 -3.70 48.29 -32.17
N ARG A 35 -3.10 48.97 -31.19
CA ARG A 35 -2.79 48.36 -29.89
C ARG A 35 -4.05 47.78 -29.24
N GLY A 36 -3.93 46.58 -28.68
CA GLY A 36 -5.05 45.84 -28.11
C GLY A 36 -5.91 45.10 -29.14
N PHE A 37 -5.46 45.01 -30.39
CA PHE A 37 -6.12 44.26 -31.45
C PHE A 37 -5.14 43.35 -32.19
N PHE A 38 -5.62 42.20 -32.66
CA PHE A 38 -4.86 41.24 -33.45
C PHE A 38 -5.58 40.90 -34.78
N PRO A 39 -4.86 40.40 -35.80
CA PRO A 39 -5.46 40.01 -37.06
C PRO A 39 -6.37 38.79 -36.89
N GLY A 40 -7.64 38.92 -37.24
CA GLY A 40 -8.60 37.83 -37.27
C GLY A 40 -8.37 36.86 -38.45
N PRO A 41 -9.20 35.81 -38.54
CA PRO A 41 -9.12 34.84 -39.63
C PRO A 41 -9.23 35.54 -40.99
N GLY A 42 -8.22 35.34 -41.86
CA GLY A 42 -8.14 35.99 -43.17
C GLY A 42 -7.39 37.33 -43.21
N GLY A 43 -6.84 37.79 -42.07
CA GLY A 43 -5.83 38.87 -42.01
C GLY A 43 -6.31 40.29 -42.34
N GLN A 44 -7.59 40.47 -42.66
CA GLN A 44 -8.17 41.77 -43.06
C GLN A 44 -8.94 42.46 -41.93
N GLN A 45 -9.41 41.69 -40.94
CA GLN A 45 -10.19 42.19 -39.81
C GLN A 45 -9.32 42.28 -38.56
N CYS A 46 -9.37 43.41 -37.85
CA CYS A 46 -8.73 43.52 -36.54
C CYS A 46 -9.74 43.19 -35.42
N LEU A 47 -9.43 42.20 -34.60
CA LEU A 47 -10.25 41.75 -33.47
C LEU A 47 -9.63 42.22 -32.15
N PRO A 48 -10.43 42.64 -31.16
CA PRO A 48 -9.91 43.05 -29.87
C PRO A 48 -9.30 41.85 -29.13
N CYS A 49 -8.16 42.06 -28.46
CA CYS A 49 -7.50 41.04 -27.66
C CYS A 49 -8.39 40.56 -26.50
N GLY A 50 -9.03 41.50 -25.79
CA GLY A 50 -9.89 41.18 -24.64
C GLY A 50 -9.13 40.60 -23.44
N CYS A 51 -7.88 41.02 -23.22
CA CYS A 51 -7.08 40.61 -22.07
C CYS A 51 -7.72 41.07 -20.76
N SER A 52 -7.75 40.19 -19.76
CA SER A 52 -8.22 40.49 -18.41
C SER A 52 -7.34 41.57 -17.76
N PRO A 53 -7.90 42.69 -17.29
CA PRO A 53 -7.09 43.74 -16.63
C PRO A 53 -6.48 43.26 -15.30
N ALA A 54 -7.14 42.31 -14.62
CA ALA A 54 -6.63 41.72 -13.39
C ALA A 54 -5.48 40.74 -13.68
N GLY A 55 -5.62 39.91 -14.71
CA GLY A 55 -4.71 38.78 -14.94
C GLY A 55 -3.62 39.01 -15.99
N ALA A 56 -3.76 39.97 -16.90
CA ALA A 56 -2.76 40.26 -17.93
C ALA A 56 -1.81 41.39 -17.51
N THR A 57 -0.60 41.39 -18.04
CA THR A 57 0.40 42.45 -17.82
C THR A 57 0.09 43.73 -18.62
N SER A 58 -0.65 43.59 -19.72
CA SER A 58 -1.14 44.69 -20.55
C SER A 58 -2.40 44.28 -21.31
N ASP A 59 -3.02 45.24 -21.99
CA ASP A 59 -4.14 45.05 -22.90
C ASP A 59 -3.73 44.51 -24.29
N GLN A 60 -2.43 44.31 -24.52
CA GLN A 60 -1.87 43.83 -25.79
C GLN A 60 -1.76 42.30 -25.81
N CYS A 61 -1.94 41.73 -27.00
CA CYS A 61 -1.80 40.30 -27.27
C CYS A 61 -0.89 40.06 -28.48
N ASP A 62 -0.45 38.82 -28.66
CA ASP A 62 0.30 38.40 -29.84
C ASP A 62 -0.58 38.32 -31.10
N LEU A 63 0.02 37.97 -32.24
CA LEU A 63 -0.70 37.81 -33.52
C LEU A 63 -1.77 36.70 -33.49
N SER A 64 -1.74 35.81 -32.50
CA SER A 64 -2.71 34.73 -32.29
C SER A 64 -3.85 35.16 -31.36
N GLY A 65 -3.80 36.36 -30.79
CA GLY A 65 -4.77 36.83 -29.80
C GLY A 65 -4.43 36.43 -28.36
N LYS A 66 -3.24 35.86 -28.10
CA LYS A 66 -2.84 35.41 -26.75
C LYS A 66 -2.26 36.57 -25.94
N CYS A 67 -2.84 36.81 -24.77
CA CYS A 67 -2.39 37.82 -23.83
C CYS A 67 -1.16 37.37 -23.03
N GLN A 68 -0.37 38.34 -22.57
CA GLN A 68 0.73 38.08 -21.64
C GLN A 68 0.19 38.05 -20.21
N CYS A 69 0.14 36.87 -19.60
CA CYS A 69 -0.43 36.67 -18.26
C CYS A 69 0.57 36.96 -17.15
N LYS A 70 0.06 37.47 -16.02
CA LYS A 70 0.79 37.56 -14.75
C LYS A 70 1.01 36.17 -14.17
N VAL A 71 1.94 36.05 -13.23
CA VAL A 71 2.22 34.80 -12.50
C VAL A 71 0.94 34.30 -11.82
N GLY A 72 0.68 33.00 -11.92
CA GLY A 72 -0.49 32.36 -11.32
C GLY A 72 -1.77 32.42 -12.16
N VAL A 73 -1.73 33.06 -13.34
CA VAL A 73 -2.88 33.22 -14.24
C VAL A 73 -2.54 32.61 -15.61
N THR A 74 -3.52 32.01 -16.27
CA THR A 74 -3.37 31.28 -17.53
C THR A 74 -4.56 31.54 -18.48
N ASP A 75 -4.58 30.80 -19.58
CA ASP A 75 -5.55 30.88 -20.69
C ASP A 75 -5.29 32.06 -21.65
N LEU A 76 -6.03 32.12 -22.77
CA LEU A 76 -5.83 33.08 -23.87
C LEU A 76 -5.97 34.53 -23.39
N LYS A 77 -6.91 34.78 -22.47
CA LYS A 77 -7.28 36.10 -21.96
C LYS A 77 -6.74 36.39 -20.57
N CYS A 78 -6.01 35.47 -19.96
CA CYS A 78 -5.53 35.60 -18.57
C CYS A 78 -6.69 35.77 -17.57
N ASP A 79 -7.74 34.99 -17.73
CA ASP A 79 -8.97 35.05 -16.94
C ASP A 79 -9.21 33.81 -16.05
N ARG A 80 -8.21 32.93 -15.95
CA ARG A 80 -8.26 31.71 -15.14
C ARG A 80 -6.97 31.49 -14.37
N CYS A 81 -7.06 30.91 -13.18
CA CYS A 81 -5.87 30.57 -12.41
C CYS A 81 -5.12 29.39 -13.04
N SER A 82 -3.79 29.45 -13.01
CA SER A 82 -2.94 28.33 -13.38
C SER A 82 -3.01 27.22 -12.33
N GLU A 83 -2.54 26.04 -12.68
CA GLU A 83 -2.38 24.95 -11.72
C GLU A 83 -1.52 25.40 -10.52
N GLY A 84 -1.92 24.99 -9.31
CA GLY A 84 -1.29 25.43 -8.07
C GLY A 84 -1.74 26.83 -7.60
N TYR A 85 -2.75 27.43 -8.23
CA TYR A 85 -3.34 28.71 -7.82
C TYR A 85 -4.87 28.66 -7.81
N TYR A 86 -5.49 29.49 -6.97
CA TYR A 86 -6.93 29.56 -6.78
C TYR A 86 -7.41 31.00 -6.54
N ARG A 87 -8.75 31.18 -6.46
CA ARG A 87 -9.42 32.45 -6.12
C ARG A 87 -9.21 33.57 -7.15
N PHE A 88 -9.84 33.45 -8.31
CA PHE A 88 -9.86 34.51 -9.33
C PHE A 88 -10.81 35.67 -8.94
N ASN A 89 -10.40 36.53 -8.00
CA ASN A 89 -11.20 37.67 -7.53
C ASN A 89 -10.48 39.02 -7.79
N GLU A 90 -10.62 39.56 -9.00
CA GLU A 90 -10.26 40.92 -9.47
C GLU A 90 -8.84 41.47 -9.21
N SER A 91 -7.99 40.86 -8.38
CA SER A 91 -6.66 41.38 -8.06
C SER A 91 -5.53 40.46 -8.54
N THR A 92 -5.57 39.15 -8.29
CA THR A 92 -4.62 38.12 -8.76
C THR A 92 -5.09 36.74 -8.29
N CYS A 93 -4.51 35.65 -8.82
CA CYS A 93 -4.69 34.32 -8.23
C CYS A 93 -3.70 34.10 -7.07
N GLU A 94 -4.14 33.39 -6.04
CA GLU A 94 -3.35 33.07 -4.84
C GLU A 94 -2.76 31.65 -4.97
N PRO A 95 -1.53 31.40 -4.52
CA PRO A 95 -0.95 30.06 -4.54
C PRO A 95 -1.70 29.13 -3.56
N CYS A 96 -1.86 27.87 -3.95
CA CYS A 96 -2.43 26.82 -3.10
C CYS A 96 -1.62 26.68 -1.80
N GLN A 97 -2.32 26.53 -0.67
CA GLN A 97 -1.72 26.38 0.65
C GLN A 97 -1.96 24.97 1.17
N CYS A 98 -1.16 24.01 0.71
CA CYS A 98 -1.35 22.58 1.00
C CYS A 98 -0.31 21.99 1.95
N ASN A 99 0.29 22.81 2.81
CA ASN A 99 1.35 22.40 3.76
C ASN A 99 2.50 21.61 3.11
N ASN A 100 2.80 21.85 1.82
CA ASN A 100 3.77 21.11 1.03
C ASN A 100 3.45 19.60 0.83
N HIS A 101 2.22 19.19 1.13
CA HIS A 101 1.72 17.83 0.91
C HIS A 101 0.86 17.71 -0.36
N SER A 102 0.65 18.82 -1.08
CA SER A 102 0.14 18.82 -2.44
C SER A 102 0.62 20.07 -3.20
N GLN A 103 0.68 19.98 -4.53
CA GLN A 103 0.98 21.10 -5.43
C GLN A 103 -0.26 21.59 -6.18
N SER A 104 -1.38 20.91 -6.03
CA SER A 104 -2.63 21.20 -6.73
C SER A 104 -3.78 21.41 -5.74
N CYS A 105 -4.66 22.35 -6.06
CA CYS A 105 -5.87 22.60 -5.32
C CYS A 105 -7.00 22.97 -6.28
N ASP A 106 -8.24 22.87 -5.80
CA ASP A 106 -9.40 23.33 -6.52
C ASP A 106 -9.30 24.83 -6.80
N SER A 107 -9.45 25.22 -8.08
CA SER A 107 -9.27 26.60 -8.53
C SER A 107 -10.28 27.61 -7.93
N SER A 108 -11.40 27.12 -7.40
CA SER A 108 -12.48 27.95 -6.85
C SER A 108 -12.46 27.99 -5.33
N THR A 109 -12.26 26.85 -4.65
CA THR A 109 -12.29 26.76 -3.19
C THR A 109 -10.91 26.89 -2.56
N GLY A 110 -9.85 26.47 -3.26
CA GLY A 110 -8.50 26.34 -2.71
C GLY A 110 -8.26 25.05 -1.95
N THR A 111 -9.23 24.12 -1.96
CA THR A 111 -9.12 22.80 -1.32
C THR A 111 -8.06 21.96 -2.01
N CYS A 112 -7.08 21.48 -1.26
CA CYS A 112 -5.98 20.69 -1.77
C CYS A 112 -6.44 19.34 -2.31
N LEU A 113 -5.89 18.97 -3.46
CA LEU A 113 -6.19 17.71 -4.13
C LEU A 113 -5.06 16.72 -3.86
N ASP A 114 -5.39 15.43 -3.77
CA ASP A 114 -4.42 14.32 -3.67
C ASP A 114 -3.32 14.53 -2.61
N CYS A 115 -3.73 14.84 -1.37
CA CYS A 115 -2.83 14.99 -0.23
C CYS A 115 -1.90 13.78 -0.05
N GLN A 116 -0.59 14.05 -0.09
CA GLN A 116 0.49 13.09 0.00
C GLN A 116 0.87 12.79 1.45
N GLU A 117 1.81 11.86 1.67
CA GLU A 117 2.41 11.59 2.99
C GLU A 117 1.39 11.22 4.08
N ASN A 118 0.28 10.59 3.69
CA ASN A 118 -0.83 10.21 4.57
C ASN A 118 -1.49 11.40 5.29
N THR A 119 -1.55 12.55 4.64
CA THR A 119 -2.28 13.72 5.13
C THR A 119 -3.69 13.82 4.53
N GLU A 120 -4.57 14.55 5.20
CA GLU A 120 -5.93 14.87 4.78
C GLU A 120 -6.36 16.23 5.33
N GLY A 121 -7.59 16.65 5.02
CA GLY A 121 -8.10 17.99 5.33
C GLY A 121 -8.09 18.91 4.11
N GLU A 122 -8.64 20.11 4.27
CA GLU A 122 -8.77 21.09 3.18
C GLU A 122 -7.41 21.59 2.68
N HIS A 123 -6.41 21.58 3.56
CA HIS A 123 -5.06 22.07 3.34
C HIS A 123 -4.00 20.99 3.58
N CYS A 124 -4.39 19.70 3.61
CA CYS A 124 -3.53 18.58 3.97
C CYS A 124 -2.87 18.75 5.36
N GLU A 125 -3.58 19.36 6.30
CA GLU A 125 -3.09 19.74 7.62
C GLU A 125 -3.29 18.66 8.69
N LEU A 126 -4.14 17.68 8.41
CA LEU A 126 -4.45 16.56 9.30
C LEU A 126 -3.76 15.29 8.81
N CYS A 127 -3.56 14.33 9.71
CA CYS A 127 -3.15 12.98 9.32
C CYS A 127 -4.38 12.14 9.04
N LYS A 128 -4.30 11.27 8.03
CA LYS A 128 -5.33 10.29 7.70
C LYS A 128 -5.67 9.41 8.90
N GLU A 129 -6.89 8.89 8.92
CA GLU A 129 -7.32 7.92 9.92
C GLU A 129 -6.32 6.75 10.07
N GLY A 130 -5.99 6.40 11.31
CA GLY A 130 -4.96 5.41 11.63
C GLY A 130 -3.52 5.92 11.56
N PHE A 131 -3.32 7.23 11.37
CA PHE A 131 -2.04 7.92 11.48
C PHE A 131 -2.12 9.02 12.54
N TYR A 132 -1.01 9.28 13.20
CA TYR A 132 -0.84 10.37 14.17
C TYR A 132 0.31 11.27 13.75
N ARG A 133 0.32 12.50 14.28
CA ARG A 133 1.40 13.45 13.99
C ARG A 133 2.64 13.14 14.81
N GLY A 134 3.68 12.66 14.14
CA GLY A 134 4.98 12.36 14.72
C GLY A 134 6.06 13.40 14.38
N THR A 135 7.31 13.06 14.67
CA THR A 135 8.48 13.92 14.39
C THR A 135 8.78 14.07 12.91
N HIS A 136 8.44 13.06 12.10
CA HIS A 136 8.71 12.98 10.66
C HIS A 136 7.42 13.06 9.82
N GLY A 137 6.41 13.79 10.28
CA GLY A 137 5.10 13.87 9.62
C GLY A 137 4.11 12.82 10.15
N CYS A 138 3.21 12.36 9.28
CA CYS A 138 2.16 11.42 9.66
C CYS A 138 2.68 9.99 9.76
N GLN A 139 2.72 9.46 10.98
CA GLN A 139 3.20 8.11 11.30
C GLN A 139 2.02 7.20 11.60
N ARG A 140 2.11 5.93 11.19
CA ARG A 140 1.06 4.94 11.41
C ARG A 140 0.89 4.70 12.92
N CYS A 141 -0.35 4.66 13.39
CA CYS A 141 -0.68 4.26 14.75
C CYS A 141 -0.13 2.85 15.05
N PRO A 142 0.54 2.63 16.20
CA PRO A 142 1.04 1.32 16.61
C PRO A 142 -0.10 0.43 17.15
N CYS A 143 -1.20 0.36 16.41
CA CYS A 143 -2.46 -0.25 16.78
C CYS A 143 -2.82 -1.33 15.76
N SER A 144 -2.92 -2.58 16.20
CA SER A 144 -3.35 -3.68 15.32
C SER A 144 -4.85 -3.58 15.04
N THR A 145 -5.25 -3.60 13.77
CA THR A 145 -6.67 -3.64 13.37
C THR A 145 -7.36 -4.95 13.78
N VAL A 146 -6.60 -5.99 14.13
CA VAL A 146 -7.14 -7.23 14.71
C VAL A 146 -7.49 -7.02 16.19
N ALA A 147 -6.64 -6.32 16.93
CA ALA A 147 -6.76 -6.14 18.38
C ALA A 147 -7.45 -4.85 18.81
N SER A 148 -7.59 -3.86 17.92
CA SER A 148 -8.17 -2.54 18.21
C SER A 148 -8.92 -1.98 16.98
N THR A 149 -9.36 -0.72 17.06
CA THR A 149 -9.91 0.03 15.92
C THR A 149 -8.85 0.40 14.87
N GLY A 150 -7.56 0.35 15.21
CA GLY A 150 -6.46 0.81 14.36
C GLY A 150 -6.18 2.32 14.43
N THR A 151 -6.99 3.08 15.17
CA THR A 151 -6.87 4.52 15.39
C THR A 151 -6.25 4.84 16.75
N CYS A 152 -5.61 6.01 16.87
CA CYS A 152 -4.89 6.42 18.08
C CYS A 152 -4.89 7.94 18.28
N HIS A 153 -4.69 8.36 19.53
CA HIS A 153 -4.50 9.75 19.92
C HIS A 153 -3.30 9.90 20.86
N ILE A 154 -2.71 11.08 20.90
CA ILE A 154 -1.67 11.46 21.88
C ILE A 154 -2.34 12.31 22.96
N GLN A 155 -2.16 11.94 24.23
CA GLN A 155 -2.68 12.74 25.34
C GLN A 155 -1.80 13.97 25.61
N PRO A 156 -2.36 15.08 26.11
CA PRO A 156 -1.58 16.27 26.45
C PRO A 156 -0.48 15.95 27.48
N GLY A 157 0.78 16.17 27.11
CA GLY A 157 1.94 15.89 27.96
C GLY A 157 2.56 14.50 27.76
N GLU A 158 1.99 13.67 26.89
CA GLU A 158 2.58 12.40 26.46
C GLU A 158 3.18 12.53 25.05
N SER A 159 4.20 11.72 24.75
CA SER A 159 4.82 11.63 23.43
C SER A 159 4.47 10.35 22.67
N VAL A 160 3.77 9.42 23.34
CA VAL A 160 3.46 8.10 22.81
C VAL A 160 1.97 8.05 22.46
N PRO A 161 1.60 7.61 21.24
CA PRO A 161 0.20 7.45 20.87
C PRO A 161 -0.43 6.27 21.62
N ARG A 162 -1.69 6.43 22.02
CA ARG A 162 -2.51 5.40 22.64
C ARG A 162 -3.66 5.04 21.72
N CYS A 163 -3.91 3.74 21.52
CA CYS A 163 -5.06 3.29 20.73
C CYS A 163 -6.38 3.70 21.39
N ASP A 164 -7.34 4.14 20.57
CA ASP A 164 -8.60 4.68 21.07
C ASP A 164 -9.45 3.63 21.78
N LYS A 165 -9.52 2.43 21.18
CA LYS A 165 -10.34 1.33 21.68
C LYS A 165 -9.75 -0.03 21.35
N CYS A 166 -9.39 -0.77 22.39
CA CYS A 166 -9.06 -2.19 22.28
C CYS A 166 -10.33 -3.03 22.09
N LYS A 167 -10.23 -4.09 21.30
CA LYS A 167 -11.28 -5.11 21.19
C LYS A 167 -11.30 -5.97 22.45
N ALA A 168 -12.40 -6.71 22.63
CA ALA A 168 -12.57 -7.59 23.78
C ALA A 168 -11.40 -8.59 23.90
N GLY A 169 -10.87 -8.73 25.11
CA GLY A 169 -9.73 -9.59 25.39
C GLY A 169 -8.35 -8.97 25.14
N TYR A 170 -8.28 -7.72 24.65
CA TYR A 170 -7.03 -6.99 24.46
C TYR A 170 -6.95 -5.77 25.39
N THR A 171 -5.75 -5.46 25.84
CA THR A 171 -5.44 -4.36 26.77
C THR A 171 -4.06 -3.75 26.48
N GLY A 172 -3.72 -2.70 27.24
CA GLY A 172 -2.49 -1.92 27.09
C GLY A 172 -2.66 -0.71 26.14
N LEU A 173 -1.61 0.11 26.04
CA LEU A 173 -1.62 1.34 25.22
C LEU A 173 -1.81 1.04 23.72
N ASN A 174 -1.21 -0.06 23.26
CA ASN A 174 -1.20 -0.48 21.85
C ASN A 174 -2.18 -1.65 21.57
N CYS A 175 -2.98 -2.04 22.57
CA CYS A 175 -3.86 -3.21 22.52
C CYS A 175 -3.14 -4.51 22.15
N ASN A 176 -1.88 -4.67 22.56
CA ASN A 176 -1.05 -5.83 22.21
C ASN A 176 -0.91 -6.84 23.37
N GLN A 177 -1.57 -6.61 24.49
CA GLN A 177 -1.56 -7.51 25.65
C GLN A 177 -2.93 -8.15 25.80
N CYS A 178 -2.97 -9.39 26.30
CA CYS A 178 -4.24 -10.03 26.62
C CYS A 178 -4.79 -9.52 27.94
N ASP A 179 -6.09 -9.22 27.95
CA ASP A 179 -6.80 -8.81 29.14
C ASP A 179 -6.97 -10.00 30.11
N LYS A 180 -7.35 -9.71 31.35
CA LYS A 180 -7.56 -10.73 32.37
C LYS A 180 -8.62 -11.73 31.93
N GLY A 181 -8.29 -13.03 32.03
CA GLY A 181 -9.15 -14.11 31.54
C GLY A 181 -8.99 -14.43 30.07
N TYR A 182 -7.96 -13.90 29.42
CA TYR A 182 -7.51 -14.28 28.09
C TYR A 182 -6.04 -14.71 28.13
N TYR A 183 -5.68 -15.61 27.24
CA TYR A 183 -4.30 -16.07 27.02
C TYR A 183 -3.92 -15.84 25.56
N ASN A 184 -2.62 -15.72 25.30
CA ASN A 184 -2.07 -15.54 23.96
C ASN A 184 -1.98 -16.89 23.25
N SER A 185 -2.64 -17.00 22.10
CA SER A 185 -2.47 -18.09 21.15
C SER A 185 -2.12 -17.45 19.81
N ASP A 186 -0.87 -17.58 19.36
CA ASP A 186 -0.38 -17.05 18.08
C ASP A 186 -0.67 -15.55 17.87
N SER A 187 -0.41 -14.72 18.87
CA SER A 187 -0.69 -13.26 18.87
C SER A 187 -2.17 -12.88 18.87
N ILE A 188 -3.06 -13.84 19.12
CA ILE A 188 -4.50 -13.63 19.29
C ILE A 188 -4.86 -13.93 20.74
N CYS A 189 -5.65 -13.05 21.36
CA CYS A 189 -6.10 -13.24 22.73
C CYS A 189 -7.35 -14.11 22.77
N VAL A 190 -7.21 -15.31 23.29
CA VAL A 190 -8.26 -16.31 23.39
C VAL A 190 -8.78 -16.36 24.82
N ARG A 191 -10.10 -16.39 24.98
CA ARG A 191 -10.74 -16.44 26.31
C ARG A 191 -10.42 -17.75 27.00
N CYS A 192 -10.04 -17.68 28.26
CA CYS A 192 -9.80 -18.84 29.10
C CYS A 192 -11.10 -19.58 29.42
N GLN A 193 -11.06 -20.89 29.28
CA GLN A 193 -12.19 -21.79 29.48
C GLN A 193 -11.92 -22.62 30.74
N CYS A 194 -12.39 -22.15 31.89
CA CYS A 194 -12.15 -22.82 33.18
C CYS A 194 -13.42 -23.50 33.75
N ASN A 195 -14.35 -23.89 32.87
CA ASN A 195 -15.63 -24.53 33.22
C ASN A 195 -16.48 -23.81 34.29
N GLY A 196 -16.28 -22.51 34.51
CA GLY A 196 -16.94 -21.76 35.57
C GLY A 196 -16.43 -22.07 36.98
N ASN A 197 -15.36 -22.87 37.11
CA ASN A 197 -14.78 -23.26 38.39
C ASN A 197 -13.67 -22.30 38.84
N VAL A 198 -13.67 -21.06 38.35
CA VAL A 198 -12.73 -20.00 38.75
C VAL A 198 -13.55 -18.72 38.91
N GLU A 199 -13.28 -17.95 39.98
CA GLU A 199 -13.96 -16.69 40.27
C GLU A 199 -13.05 -15.49 39.91
N PRO A 200 -13.35 -14.76 38.81
CA PRO A 200 -12.51 -13.63 38.37
C PRO A 200 -12.40 -12.49 39.39
N ALA A 201 -13.38 -12.37 40.29
CA ALA A 201 -13.36 -11.34 41.34
C ALA A 201 -12.37 -11.66 42.48
N LEU A 202 -12.04 -12.94 42.69
CA LEU A 202 -11.17 -13.40 43.77
C LEU A 202 -9.72 -13.62 43.32
N SER A 203 -9.49 -13.89 42.04
CA SER A 203 -8.15 -14.12 41.47
C SER A 203 -7.69 -12.97 40.56
N PRO A 204 -6.47 -12.43 40.72
CA PRO A 204 -5.95 -11.39 39.82
C PRO A 204 -5.74 -11.86 38.36
N SER A 205 -5.60 -13.19 38.16
CA SER A 205 -5.44 -13.87 36.87
C SER A 205 -6.23 -15.19 36.86
N VAL A 206 -7.14 -15.35 35.90
CA VAL A 206 -8.01 -16.55 35.75
C VAL A 206 -7.23 -17.76 35.20
N CYS A 207 -6.21 -17.51 34.40
CA CYS A 207 -5.42 -18.50 33.67
C CYS A 207 -4.02 -17.95 33.40
N GLN A 208 -3.08 -18.83 33.09
CA GLN A 208 -1.73 -18.46 32.67
C GLN A 208 -1.77 -17.76 31.29
N PRO A 209 -1.06 -16.62 31.12
CA PRO A 209 -1.12 -15.83 29.88
C PRO A 209 -0.61 -16.52 28.61
N GLU A 210 0.31 -17.48 28.72
CA GLU A 210 0.93 -18.12 27.54
C GLU A 210 0.36 -19.53 27.27
N SER A 211 0.01 -20.28 28.31
CA SER A 211 -0.51 -21.63 28.17
C SER A 211 -2.03 -21.66 28.08
N GLY A 212 -2.73 -20.76 28.79
CA GLY A 212 -4.18 -20.84 28.99
C GLY A 212 -4.61 -21.77 30.13
N GLU A 213 -3.67 -22.37 30.87
CA GLU A 213 -3.96 -23.23 32.03
C GLU A 213 -4.65 -22.41 33.13
N CYS A 214 -5.79 -22.90 33.62
CA CYS A 214 -6.58 -22.22 34.64
C CYS A 214 -5.86 -22.19 35.99
N ILE A 215 -5.94 -21.03 36.67
CA ILE A 215 -5.28 -20.80 37.96
C ILE A 215 -6.34 -20.71 39.05
N GLY A 216 -6.11 -21.43 40.16
CA GLY A 216 -6.96 -21.31 41.34
C GLY A 216 -8.34 -21.95 41.16
N CYS A 217 -8.38 -23.17 40.60
CA CYS A 217 -9.59 -23.97 40.50
C CYS A 217 -10.31 -24.09 41.86
N LEU A 218 -11.59 -23.69 41.88
CA LEU A 218 -12.49 -23.74 43.03
C LEU A 218 -13.21 -25.10 43.09
N TYR A 219 -14.02 -25.29 44.15
CA TYR A 219 -14.88 -26.47 44.30
C TYR A 219 -14.14 -27.82 44.27
N HIS A 220 -12.89 -27.85 44.74
CA HIS A 220 -12.03 -29.05 44.72
C HIS A 220 -11.86 -29.64 43.30
N THR A 221 -11.83 -28.76 42.30
CA THR A 221 -11.54 -29.13 40.92
C THR A 221 -10.05 -28.95 40.61
N ALA A 222 -9.58 -29.64 39.57
CA ALA A 222 -8.22 -29.66 39.08
C ALA A 222 -8.22 -29.95 37.56
N GLY A 223 -7.06 -29.93 36.92
CA GLY A 223 -6.92 -30.07 35.48
C GLY A 223 -6.73 -28.72 34.78
N PHE A 224 -6.43 -28.77 33.48
CA PHE A 224 -6.02 -27.59 32.72
C PHE A 224 -7.15 -26.57 32.58
N HIS A 225 -8.39 -27.03 32.54
CA HIS A 225 -9.63 -26.26 32.45
C HIS A 225 -10.49 -26.38 33.72
N CYS A 226 -9.91 -26.81 34.85
CA CYS A 226 -10.63 -27.15 36.08
C CYS A 226 -11.78 -28.16 35.88
N GLU A 227 -11.58 -29.15 35.01
CA GLU A 227 -12.59 -30.12 34.56
C GLU A 227 -12.62 -31.43 35.38
N LEU A 228 -11.55 -31.70 36.11
CA LEU A 228 -11.35 -32.90 36.92
C LEU A 228 -11.59 -32.59 38.40
N CYS A 229 -11.87 -33.61 39.20
CA CYS A 229 -11.80 -33.47 40.66
C CYS A 229 -10.36 -33.62 41.15
N GLN A 230 -9.99 -32.84 42.15
CA GLN A 230 -8.71 -32.95 42.83
C GLN A 230 -8.55 -34.36 43.44
N GLU A 231 -7.32 -34.82 43.61
CA GLU A 231 -7.04 -36.12 44.25
C GLU A 231 -7.77 -36.29 45.59
N GLY A 232 -8.45 -37.42 45.76
CA GLY A 232 -9.28 -37.70 46.93
C GLY A 232 -10.74 -37.21 46.82
N TYR A 233 -11.14 -36.60 45.70
CA TYR A 233 -12.51 -36.20 45.41
C TYR A 233 -13.07 -36.94 44.16
N THR A 234 -14.37 -37.19 44.15
CA THR A 234 -15.11 -37.76 43.01
C THR A 234 -16.36 -36.94 42.74
N ARG A 235 -16.81 -36.88 41.47
CA ARG A 235 -18.09 -36.23 41.14
C ARG A 235 -19.24 -36.87 41.92
N ASP A 236 -20.15 -36.03 42.39
CA ASP A 236 -21.42 -36.46 42.98
C ASP A 236 -22.30 -37.22 41.98
N SER A 237 -23.40 -37.81 42.47
CA SER A 237 -24.36 -38.55 41.64
C SER A 237 -25.05 -37.69 40.57
N GLU A 238 -25.03 -36.36 40.72
CA GLU A 238 -25.61 -35.40 39.79
C GLU A 238 -24.58 -34.88 38.75
N GLY A 239 -23.29 -35.12 38.99
CA GLY A 239 -22.20 -34.83 38.07
C GLY A 239 -21.65 -33.40 38.13
N THR A 240 -22.09 -32.56 39.05
CA THR A 240 -21.78 -31.13 39.11
C THR A 240 -20.74 -30.74 40.15
N ASN A 241 -20.71 -31.39 41.33
CA ASN A 241 -19.77 -31.04 42.40
C ASN A 241 -18.80 -32.18 42.72
N CYS A 242 -17.57 -31.80 43.11
CA CYS A 242 -16.57 -32.75 43.61
C CYS A 242 -16.76 -32.98 45.12
N THR A 243 -17.05 -34.22 45.50
CA THR A 243 -17.25 -34.67 46.89
C THR A 243 -16.11 -35.57 47.33
N ARG A 244 -15.77 -35.58 48.61
CA ARG A 244 -14.64 -36.37 49.13
C ARG A 244 -14.95 -37.87 48.99
N LYS A 245 -13.99 -38.64 48.50
CA LYS A 245 -14.08 -40.09 48.41
C LYS A 245 -14.12 -40.67 49.83
N GLU A 246 -15.24 -41.24 50.24
CA GLU A 246 -15.31 -41.96 51.51
C GLU A 246 -14.37 -43.17 51.44
N PRO A 247 -13.56 -43.44 52.47
CA PRO A 247 -12.74 -44.63 52.50
C PRO A 247 -13.68 -45.83 52.64
N THR A 248 -13.99 -46.48 51.53
CA THR A 248 -14.41 -47.88 51.59
C THR A 248 -13.29 -48.64 52.27
N LEU A 249 -13.54 -49.06 53.51
CA LEU A 249 -12.74 -50.03 54.24
C LEU A 249 -12.84 -51.36 53.48
N GLY A 250 -12.07 -51.49 52.39
CA GLY A 250 -11.87 -52.73 51.67
C GLY A 250 -10.91 -53.64 52.43
N PRO A 251 -11.10 -54.97 52.39
CA PRO A 251 -10.36 -55.89 53.23
C PRO A 251 -8.88 -55.91 52.86
N GLU A 252 -8.08 -56.09 53.91
CA GLU A 252 -6.63 -56.27 53.98
C GLU A 252 -5.99 -56.94 52.74
N PRO A 253 -4.87 -56.42 52.21
CA PRO A 253 -4.15 -57.10 51.15
C PRO A 253 -3.38 -58.29 51.74
N THR A 254 -3.78 -59.51 51.38
CA THR A 254 -2.93 -60.69 51.54
C THR A 254 -1.62 -60.47 50.79
N GLU A 255 -0.53 -60.45 51.54
CA GLU A 255 0.84 -60.51 51.03
C GLU A 255 1.01 -61.70 50.07
N PHE A 256 1.42 -61.41 48.84
CA PHE A 256 2.11 -62.38 48.00
C PHE A 256 3.53 -61.91 47.78
N THR A 257 4.42 -62.50 48.56
CA THR A 257 5.87 -62.44 48.45
C THR A 257 6.34 -63.14 47.18
N THR A 258 6.92 -62.42 46.21
CA THR A 258 7.93 -63.02 45.32
C THR A 258 8.96 -62.00 44.81
N SER A 259 10.17 -62.13 45.36
CA SER A 259 11.51 -61.91 44.78
C SER A 259 11.76 -60.81 43.73
N ALA A 260 12.60 -59.86 44.11
CA ALA A 260 13.43 -59.06 43.22
C ALA A 260 14.41 -59.91 42.38
N PRO A 261 14.88 -59.37 41.24
CA PRO A 261 16.31 -59.23 41.06
C PRO A 261 16.73 -57.82 40.64
N ASN A 262 17.82 -57.35 41.24
CA ASN A 262 18.58 -56.18 40.80
C ASN A 262 19.39 -56.50 39.52
N THR A 263 19.60 -55.49 38.67
CA THR A 263 20.91 -54.90 38.31
C THR A 263 21.02 -54.52 36.82
N THR A 264 21.11 -53.19 36.54
CA THR A 264 21.74 -52.50 35.37
C THR A 264 21.17 -52.78 33.96
N LYS A 265 21.17 -51.90 32.95
CA LYS A 265 22.03 -50.78 32.55
C LYS A 265 21.26 -49.93 31.50
N ALA A 266 21.75 -48.73 31.24
CA ALA A 266 21.15 -47.67 30.41
C ALA A 266 21.02 -47.96 28.88
N THR A 267 20.38 -46.98 28.23
CA THR A 267 20.46 -46.50 26.82
C THR A 267 19.47 -47.03 25.76
N SER A 268 18.57 -46.11 25.35
CA SER A 268 18.19 -45.70 23.98
C SER A 268 18.14 -46.73 22.85
N PHE A 269 17.05 -46.74 22.07
CA PHE A 269 16.98 -46.17 20.71
C PHE A 269 15.66 -46.53 19.97
N SER A 270 15.20 -45.55 19.19
CA SER A 270 14.51 -45.57 17.89
C SER A 270 13.56 -46.72 17.50
N THR A 271 12.33 -46.36 17.15
CA THR A 271 11.41 -47.15 16.32
C THR A 271 11.61 -46.82 14.84
N ALA A 272 12.09 -47.80 14.07
CA ALA A 272 11.93 -47.86 12.62
C ALA A 272 10.80 -48.85 12.29
N VAL A 273 9.92 -48.44 11.38
CA VAL A 273 8.78 -49.23 10.89
C VAL A 273 9.25 -50.11 9.74
N LEU A 274 8.87 -51.40 9.76
CA LEU A 274 9.01 -52.30 8.62
C LEU A 274 7.68 -53.00 8.31
N ASN A 275 7.24 -52.82 7.08
CA ASN A 275 6.16 -53.53 6.39
C ASN A 275 6.44 -55.04 6.29
N SER A 276 5.38 -55.84 6.19
CA SER A 276 5.37 -57.03 5.33
C SER A 276 3.96 -57.41 4.90
N THR A 277 3.83 -57.52 3.59
CA THR A 277 2.73 -58.04 2.76
C THR A 277 2.77 -59.57 2.71
N LEU A 278 1.63 -60.24 2.45
CA LEU A 278 1.52 -61.41 1.55
C LEU A 278 0.04 -61.87 1.33
N SER A 279 -0.39 -61.65 0.09
CA SER A 279 -1.22 -62.38 -0.90
C SER A 279 -2.31 -63.44 -0.55
N PRO A 280 -3.39 -63.54 -1.38
CA PRO A 280 -4.49 -64.51 -1.26
C PRO A 280 -4.44 -65.67 -2.27
N THR A 281 -5.29 -66.70 -2.05
CA THR A 281 -5.46 -67.91 -2.88
C THR A 281 -6.76 -67.85 -3.72
N THR A 282 -6.69 -68.32 -4.97
CA THR A 282 -7.73 -68.52 -6.01
C THR A 282 -8.61 -69.77 -5.73
N LEU A 283 -9.81 -70.04 -6.30
CA LEU A 283 -10.19 -70.17 -7.72
C LEU A 283 -11.73 -70.50 -7.92
N GLN A 284 -12.40 -69.80 -8.88
CA GLN A 284 -13.55 -70.14 -9.81
C GLN A 284 -14.95 -70.62 -9.28
N THR A 285 -16.11 -70.39 -9.95
CA THR A 285 -16.51 -70.65 -11.37
C THR A 285 -17.87 -69.99 -11.81
N ILE A 286 -17.96 -69.58 -13.10
CA ILE A 286 -19.06 -69.69 -14.11
C ILE A 286 -20.41 -68.87 -14.00
N PHE A 287 -20.76 -68.17 -15.11
CA PHE A 287 -22.05 -67.52 -15.52
C PHE A 287 -22.90 -68.50 -16.39
N PRO A 288 -24.25 -68.33 -16.70
CA PRO A 288 -24.84 -67.10 -17.30
C PRO A 288 -26.39 -66.86 -17.24
N ILE A 289 -26.84 -65.73 -17.85
CA ILE A 289 -28.15 -65.33 -18.47
C ILE A 289 -29.41 -65.08 -17.57
N SER A 290 -29.91 -63.83 -17.55
CA SER A 290 -31.14 -63.38 -18.24
C SER A 290 -31.78 -62.12 -17.62
N SER A 291 -32.19 -61.18 -18.51
CA SER A 291 -33.36 -60.28 -18.46
C SER A 291 -33.58 -59.39 -17.23
N SER A 292 -34.00 -58.13 -17.32
CA SER A 292 -34.29 -57.13 -18.34
C SER A 292 -34.87 -55.99 -17.51
N ASP A 293 -34.50 -54.73 -17.77
CA ASP A 293 -35.50 -53.68 -17.99
C ASP A 293 -34.85 -52.31 -18.19
N ASN A 294 -35.67 -51.49 -18.81
CA ASN A 294 -35.38 -50.43 -19.74
C ASN A 294 -35.29 -49.05 -19.05
N SER A 295 -34.56 -48.15 -19.72
CA SER A 295 -34.68 -46.68 -19.67
C SER A 295 -33.99 -45.91 -18.53
N THR A 296 -32.83 -45.31 -18.84
CA THR A 296 -32.61 -43.84 -18.89
C THR A 296 -31.13 -43.53 -19.17
N SER A 297 -30.86 -42.61 -20.09
CA SER A 297 -29.56 -41.95 -20.36
C SER A 297 -28.30 -42.79 -20.13
N ALA A 298 -27.76 -43.39 -21.19
CA ALA A 298 -26.43 -43.98 -21.18
C ALA A 298 -25.37 -42.92 -20.85
N PHE A 299 -25.06 -42.77 -19.56
CA PHE A 299 -23.75 -42.29 -19.14
C PHE A 299 -22.77 -43.35 -19.64
N ALA A 300 -21.95 -43.00 -20.62
CA ALA A 300 -20.82 -43.84 -20.97
C ALA A 300 -20.03 -44.02 -19.67
N ASP A 301 -19.94 -45.25 -19.16
CA ASP A 301 -19.11 -45.58 -18.00
C ASP A 301 -17.66 -45.24 -18.35
N VAL A 302 -17.26 -44.02 -18.02
CA VAL A 302 -15.90 -43.53 -18.18
C VAL A 302 -15.04 -44.42 -17.30
N SER A 303 -14.22 -45.26 -17.91
CA SER A 303 -13.32 -46.13 -17.17
C SER A 303 -12.44 -45.28 -16.23
N TRP A 304 -12.08 -45.82 -15.06
CA TRP A 304 -11.25 -45.09 -14.08
C TRP A 304 -9.98 -44.50 -14.68
N THR A 305 -9.41 -45.14 -15.70
CA THR A 305 -8.27 -44.62 -16.46
C THR A 305 -8.64 -43.41 -17.31
N GLN A 306 -9.80 -43.41 -17.95
CA GLN A 306 -10.32 -42.27 -18.71
C GLN A 306 -10.66 -41.08 -17.80
N PHE A 307 -11.20 -41.31 -16.59
CA PHE A 307 -11.43 -40.25 -15.61
C PHE A 307 -10.12 -39.60 -15.16
N ASN A 308 -9.10 -40.40 -14.84
CA ASN A 308 -7.79 -39.89 -14.44
C ASN A 308 -7.10 -39.10 -15.55
N ILE A 309 -7.24 -39.53 -16.81
CA ILE A 309 -6.74 -38.77 -17.97
C ILE A 309 -7.45 -37.42 -18.07
N ILE A 310 -8.79 -37.38 -17.92
CA ILE A 310 -9.54 -36.12 -17.95
C ILE A 310 -9.06 -35.18 -16.83
N ILE A 311 -8.95 -35.68 -15.59
CA ILE A 311 -8.46 -34.87 -14.47
C ILE A 311 -7.04 -34.35 -14.73
N LEU A 312 -6.14 -35.20 -15.22
CA LEU A 312 -4.77 -34.79 -15.57
C LEU A 312 -4.76 -33.70 -16.64
N THR A 313 -5.59 -33.84 -17.69
CA THR A 313 -5.69 -32.80 -18.75
C THR A 313 -6.21 -31.48 -18.21
N VAL A 314 -7.21 -31.49 -17.32
CA VAL A 314 -7.73 -30.28 -16.69
C VAL A 314 -6.67 -29.61 -15.82
N ILE A 315 -5.93 -30.37 -15.01
CA ILE A 315 -4.83 -29.85 -14.18
C ILE A 315 -3.76 -29.20 -15.06
N ILE A 316 -3.34 -29.87 -16.15
CA ILE A 316 -2.33 -29.32 -17.08
C ILE A 316 -2.83 -28.00 -17.69
N ILE A 317 -4.09 -27.94 -18.14
CA ILE A 317 -4.68 -26.72 -18.71
C ILE A 317 -4.68 -25.58 -17.69
N VAL A 318 -5.09 -25.85 -16.45
CA VAL A 318 -5.11 -24.85 -15.38
C VAL A 318 -3.69 -24.33 -15.08
N VAL A 319 -2.70 -25.23 -14.99
CA VAL A 319 -1.30 -24.85 -14.75
C VAL A 319 -0.77 -23.99 -15.90
N VAL A 320 -1.04 -24.34 -17.16
CA VAL A 320 -0.62 -23.54 -18.32
C VAL A 320 -1.26 -22.16 -18.32
N LEU A 321 -2.55 -22.06 -17.98
CA LEU A 321 -3.24 -20.76 -17.88
C LEU A 321 -2.67 -19.90 -16.75
N LEU A 322 -2.37 -20.49 -15.59
CA LEU A 322 -1.75 -19.77 -14.47
C LEU A 322 -0.35 -19.29 -14.82
N MET A 323 0.48 -20.13 -15.44
CA MET A 323 1.81 -19.73 -15.90
C MET A 323 1.74 -18.63 -16.97
N GLY A 324 0.78 -18.71 -17.89
CA GLY A 324 0.51 -17.66 -18.86
C GLY A 324 0.10 -16.33 -18.22
N PHE A 325 -0.78 -16.38 -17.20
CA PHE A 325 -1.19 -15.20 -16.45
C PHE A 325 -0.02 -14.56 -15.68
N VAL A 326 0.77 -15.36 -14.97
CA VAL A 326 1.98 -14.89 -14.26
C VAL A 326 2.98 -14.27 -15.25
N GLY A 327 3.19 -14.91 -16.40
CA GLY A 327 4.04 -14.36 -17.47
C GLY A 327 3.54 -13.03 -18.00
N ALA A 328 2.23 -12.88 -18.22
CA ALA A 328 1.61 -11.63 -18.66
C ALA A 328 1.75 -10.51 -17.61
N VAL A 329 1.55 -10.81 -16.33
CA VAL A 329 1.73 -9.85 -15.22
C VAL A 329 3.20 -9.43 -15.12
N TYR A 330 4.14 -10.36 -15.26
CA TYR A 330 5.57 -10.06 -15.25
C TYR A 330 5.96 -9.15 -16.43
N MET A 331 5.56 -9.48 -17.65
CA MET A 331 5.77 -8.65 -18.84
C MET A 331 5.13 -7.26 -18.70
N TYR A 332 3.93 -7.17 -18.12
CA TYR A 332 3.25 -5.89 -17.89
C TYR A 332 3.99 -5.01 -16.88
N ARG A 333 4.48 -5.60 -15.77
CA ARG A 333 5.31 -4.90 -14.80
C ARG A 333 6.62 -4.41 -15.40
N GLU A 334 7.30 -5.26 -16.17
CA GLU A 334 8.53 -4.91 -16.88
C GLU A 334 8.30 -3.76 -17.88
N TYR A 335 7.19 -3.79 -18.63
CA TYR A 335 6.81 -2.71 -19.55
C TYR A 335 6.56 -1.37 -18.82
N GLN A 336 5.86 -1.39 -17.67
CA GLN A 336 5.64 -0.19 -16.86
C GLN A 336 6.94 0.34 -16.25
N ASN A 337 7.81 -0.54 -15.75
CA ASN A 337 9.13 -0.15 -15.24
C ASN A 337 10.01 0.48 -16.32
N ARG A 338 9.97 -0.01 -17.56
CA ARG A 338 10.65 0.65 -18.69
C ARG A 338 10.07 2.02 -19.01
N LYS A 339 8.79 2.27 -18.73
CA LYS A 339 8.15 3.58 -18.92
C LYS A 339 8.53 4.58 -17.82
N LEU A 340 8.83 4.10 -16.61
CA LEU A 340 9.35 4.89 -15.48
C LEU A 340 10.86 5.17 -15.61
N ASN A 341 11.63 4.24 -16.20
CA ASN A 341 13.07 4.36 -16.38
C ASN A 341 13.49 4.83 -17.78
N ALA A 342 12.55 5.10 -18.68
CA ALA A 342 12.85 5.74 -19.95
C ALA A 342 13.29 7.17 -19.64
N PRO A 343 14.55 7.54 -19.91
CA PRO A 343 14.97 8.92 -19.70
C PRO A 343 14.25 9.74 -20.76
N PHE A 344 13.49 10.74 -20.34
CA PHE A 344 12.96 11.71 -21.26
C PHE A 344 14.17 12.47 -21.84
N TRP A 345 14.52 12.20 -23.10
CA TRP A 345 15.46 13.04 -23.83
C TRP A 345 14.63 13.82 -24.84
N THR A 346 14.36 15.09 -24.56
CA THR A 346 13.91 16.01 -25.61
C THR A 346 15.15 16.47 -26.38
N ILE A 347 15.28 16.03 -27.63
CA ILE A 347 16.31 16.54 -28.54
C ILE A 347 15.83 17.92 -29.01
N GLU A 348 16.30 19.00 -28.40
CA GLU A 348 16.20 20.34 -29.00
C GLU A 348 17.32 20.51 -30.01
N LEU A 349 16.98 20.56 -31.30
CA LEU A 349 17.90 20.95 -32.36
C LEU A 349 18.06 22.47 -32.33
N LYS A 350 19.15 22.96 -31.73
CA LYS A 350 19.65 24.33 -31.95
C LYS A 350 20.75 24.25 -33.01
N GLU A 351 20.59 25.05 -34.06
CA GLU A 351 21.43 25.10 -35.27
C GLU A 351 22.94 25.18 -34.93
N ASP A 352 23.61 24.03 -34.94
CA ASP A 352 25.09 23.87 -34.93
C ASP A 352 25.80 23.56 -33.60
N ASN A 353 25.11 23.11 -32.54
CA ASN A 353 25.78 22.47 -31.38
C ASN A 353 24.86 21.46 -30.66
N ILE A 354 25.24 20.17 -30.64
CA ILE A 354 24.57 19.14 -29.83
C ILE A 354 25.08 19.30 -28.38
N SER A 355 24.36 20.02 -27.54
CA SER A 355 24.58 19.97 -26.09
C SER A 355 23.64 18.95 -25.45
N PHE A 356 24.22 17.98 -24.75
CA PHE A 356 23.49 17.10 -23.84
C PHE A 356 23.47 17.76 -22.46
N SER A 357 22.31 18.18 -21.96
CA SER A 357 22.14 18.53 -20.54
C SER A 357 21.24 17.49 -19.88
N SER A 358 21.80 16.71 -18.95
CA SER A 358 21.00 15.88 -18.04
C SER A 358 20.64 16.72 -16.82
N TYR A 359 19.38 17.12 -16.69
CA TYR A 359 18.84 17.47 -15.38
C TYR A 359 18.54 16.15 -14.67
N HIS A 360 19.39 15.74 -13.73
CA HIS A 360 19.03 14.99 -12.52
C HIS A 360 20.32 14.65 -11.75
N ASP A 361 20.67 15.53 -10.81
CA ASP A 361 21.47 15.17 -9.65
C ASP A 361 20.69 15.69 -8.44
N SER A 362 19.65 14.95 -8.03
CA SER A 362 18.87 15.15 -6.79
C SER A 362 17.79 14.06 -6.65
N ILE A 363 18.21 12.81 -6.37
CA ILE A 363 17.38 11.88 -5.60
C ILE A 363 18.31 11.26 -4.54
N PRO A 364 18.19 11.62 -3.25
CA PRO A 364 18.84 10.85 -2.20
C PRO A 364 18.00 9.62 -1.89
N ASN A 365 18.67 8.53 -1.47
CA ASN A 365 18.11 7.30 -0.90
C ASN A 365 17.74 6.20 -1.90
N ALA A 366 18.77 5.55 -2.46
CA ALA A 366 18.74 4.12 -2.67
C ALA A 366 19.87 3.51 -1.82
N ASP A 367 19.48 2.93 -0.70
CA ASP A 367 20.34 2.18 0.20
C ASP A 367 20.84 0.93 -0.53
N VAL A 368 22.13 0.93 -0.88
CA VAL A 368 22.88 -0.28 -1.30
C VAL A 368 23.93 -0.51 -0.23
N SER A 369 23.53 -1.24 0.81
CA SER A 369 24.45 -1.86 1.76
C SER A 369 23.89 -3.21 2.16
N GLY A 370 24.28 -4.22 1.38
CA GLY A 370 23.86 -5.61 1.59
C GLY A 370 24.49 -6.56 0.59
N LEU A 371 25.78 -6.40 0.29
CA LEU A 371 26.69 -7.47 -0.14
C LEU A 371 28.07 -6.84 -0.37
N LEU A 372 29.00 -7.11 0.53
CA LEU A 372 30.35 -7.63 0.25
C LEU A 372 31.16 -7.58 1.56
N GLU A 373 31.47 -8.78 2.02
CA GLU A 373 32.39 -9.12 3.10
C GLU A 373 33.77 -8.51 2.84
N ASP A 374 34.35 -7.86 3.84
CA ASP A 374 35.47 -8.38 4.64
C ASP A 374 36.75 -8.63 3.82
N ASP A 375 37.66 -7.67 3.85
CA ASP A 375 39.07 -7.94 4.14
C ASP A 375 39.79 -6.65 4.50
N GLY A 376 40.47 -6.66 5.65
CA GLY A 376 41.12 -5.51 6.24
C GLY A 376 42.44 -5.13 5.58
N ASN A 377 42.81 -3.85 5.70
CA ASN A 377 44.08 -3.46 6.31
C ASN A 377 44.11 -1.96 6.62
N GLU A 378 44.55 -1.64 7.84
CA GLU A 378 44.99 -0.30 8.26
C GLU A 378 46.12 0.21 7.35
N VAL A 379 46.14 1.51 7.04
CA VAL A 379 47.33 2.41 7.10
C VAL A 379 46.87 3.88 7.03
N ALA A 380 47.48 4.71 7.89
CA ALA A 380 47.38 6.16 8.03
C ALA A 380 47.82 7.00 6.79
N PRO A 381 47.53 8.32 6.75
CA PRO A 381 47.35 9.07 5.49
C PRO A 381 48.41 10.16 5.25
N ASN A 382 49.28 10.01 4.26
CA ASN A 382 50.10 11.09 3.65
C ASN A 382 51.24 10.50 2.81
N GLY A 383 51.27 10.79 1.50
CA GLY A 383 52.33 10.25 0.65
C GLY A 383 52.15 10.52 -0.83
N GLN A 384 52.39 11.76 -1.20
CA GLN A 384 52.68 12.20 -2.57
C GLN A 384 53.79 11.34 -3.19
N LEU A 385 53.51 10.68 -4.31
CA LEU A 385 54.54 10.09 -5.17
C LEU A 385 54.28 10.44 -6.64
N THR A 386 55.05 11.43 -7.06
CA THR A 386 55.46 11.74 -8.43
C THR A 386 55.93 10.50 -9.19
N LEU A 387 55.46 10.32 -10.43
CA LEU A 387 56.23 9.63 -11.46
C LEU A 387 56.50 10.58 -12.63
N THR A 388 57.76 10.99 -12.70
CA THR A 388 58.47 11.63 -13.80
C THR A 388 58.70 10.63 -14.95
N THR A 389 58.46 10.99 -16.20
CA THR A 389 59.45 11.32 -17.27
C THR A 389 58.83 10.97 -18.66
N PRO A 390 59.41 11.34 -19.83
CA PRO A 390 58.99 12.56 -20.52
C PRO A 390 58.78 12.35 -22.05
N MET A 391 58.51 13.48 -22.73
CA MET A 391 59.01 13.82 -24.08
C MET A 391 58.23 13.28 -25.29
N HIS A 392 57.43 14.16 -25.93
CA HIS A 392 57.77 14.59 -27.28
C HIS A 392 57.11 15.94 -27.65
N ASN A 393 57.97 16.84 -28.15
CA ASN A 393 57.68 18.16 -28.71
C ASN A 393 56.75 18.10 -29.94
N TYR A 394 55.94 19.14 -30.16
CA TYR A 394 56.13 20.07 -31.28
C TYR A 394 55.41 21.41 -31.01
N LYS A 395 55.91 22.43 -31.70
CA LYS A 395 55.99 23.86 -31.38
C LYS A 395 55.25 24.66 -32.46
N ALA A 396 54.54 25.71 -32.07
CA ALA A 396 54.47 26.99 -32.78
C ALA A 396 54.01 28.05 -31.78
#